data_AF-A0A7V9NWU0-F1
#
_entry.id   AF-A0A7V9NWU0-F1
#
_cell.length_a   1.000
_cell.length_b   1.000
_cell.length_c   1.000
_cell.angle_alpha   90.00
_cell.angle_beta   90.00
_cell.angle_gamma   90.00
#
_symmetry.space_group_name_H-M   'P 1'
#
loop_
_entity.id
_entity.type
_entity.pdbx_description
1 polymer ?
#
loop_
_entity_poly.entity_id
_entity_poly.type
_entity_poly.pdbx_seq_one_letter_code
_entity_poly.pdbx_strand_id
1 'polypeptide(L)'
;MLTIFFAKNKLIIIYGTSLAALLFLLKWLEYRFVIISNAFEIYIGAIAVIFMTLGIWLALKLTKPKIKTVIVEVEKEVFVTSNPNFVFNENELNKLGISKRELDVLELMSAGLSNNEIAEKLFVSLNTVKTHSSKLFEKLDVKRRTQAIEKLNA
;
A
#
# COMPACT_ATOMS: atom_id res chain seq x y z
N MET A 1 1.41 49.22 -62.51
CA MET A 1 1.82 50.03 -61.34
C MET A 1 2.69 49.24 -60.36
N LEU A 2 2.28 48.05 -59.94
CA LEU A 2 3.03 47.18 -59.02
C LEU A 2 4.42 46.76 -59.52
N THR A 3 4.54 46.38 -60.80
CA THR A 3 5.81 45.94 -61.43
C THR A 3 6.87 47.03 -61.48
N ILE A 4 6.48 48.29 -61.69
CA ILE A 4 7.40 49.45 -61.72
C ILE A 4 7.96 49.72 -60.32
N PHE A 5 7.13 49.58 -59.29
CA PHE A 5 7.54 49.70 -57.89
C PHE A 5 8.55 48.61 -57.48
N PHE A 6 8.28 47.35 -57.85
CA PHE A 6 9.20 46.23 -57.63
C PHE A 6 10.53 46.41 -58.38
N ALA A 7 10.50 46.96 -59.59
CA ALA A 7 11.71 47.23 -60.36
C ALA A 7 12.57 48.34 -59.74
N LYS A 8 11.95 49.43 -59.24
CA LYS A 8 12.67 50.55 -58.61
C LYS A 8 13.28 50.18 -57.26
N ASN A 9 12.60 49.34 -56.48
CA ASN A 9 12.99 48.98 -55.11
C ASN A 9 13.58 47.56 -55.02
N LYS A 10 13.98 46.97 -56.15
CA LYS A 10 14.44 45.57 -56.26
C LYS A 10 15.52 45.22 -55.24
N LEU A 11 16.48 46.13 -55.02
CA LEU A 11 17.56 45.94 -54.05
C LEU A 11 17.03 45.84 -52.62
N ILE A 12 16.20 46.79 -52.19
CA ILE A 12 15.62 46.81 -50.84
C ILE A 12 14.84 45.53 -50.56
N ILE A 13 14.10 45.05 -51.57
CA ILE A 13 13.31 43.82 -51.47
C ILE A 13 14.22 42.59 -51.37
N ILE A 14 15.26 42.49 -52.19
CA ILE A 14 16.23 41.39 -52.14
C ILE A 14 16.92 41.35 -50.78
N TYR A 15 17.45 42.49 -50.30
CA TYR A 15 18.11 42.54 -48.98
C TYR A 15 17.12 42.25 -47.85
N GLY A 16 15.88 42.74 -47.92
CA GLY A 16 14.84 42.43 -46.93
C GLY A 16 14.49 40.94 -46.88
N THR A 17 14.30 40.30 -48.05
CA THR A 17 14.05 38.86 -48.13
C THR A 17 15.26 38.04 -47.67
N SER A 18 16.47 38.46 -48.01
CA SER A 18 17.71 37.83 -47.55
C SER A 18 17.86 37.91 -46.04
N LEU A 19 17.55 39.06 -45.44
CA LEU A 19 17.61 39.27 -44.00
C LEU A 19 16.56 38.42 -43.28
N ALA A 20 15.33 38.39 -43.79
CA ALA A 20 14.26 37.55 -43.26
C ALA A 20 14.63 36.06 -43.32
N ALA A 21 15.18 35.59 -44.45
CA ALA A 21 15.65 34.22 -44.60
C ALA A 21 16.79 33.89 -43.64
N LEU A 22 17.73 34.82 -43.45
CA LEU A 22 18.86 34.64 -42.55
C LEU A 22 18.42 34.59 -41.08
N LEU A 23 17.50 35.47 -40.66
CA LEU A 23 16.91 35.43 -39.33
C LEU A 23 16.11 34.15 -39.10
N PHE A 24 15.35 33.69 -40.09
CA PHE A 24 14.62 32.44 -40.01
C PHE A 24 15.58 31.25 -39.85
N LEU A 25 16.65 31.20 -40.65
CA LEU A 25 17.69 30.17 -40.56
C LEU A 25 18.37 30.19 -39.18
N LEU A 26 18.72 31.36 -38.67
CA LEU A 26 19.37 31.51 -37.36
C LEU A 26 18.47 30.96 -36.25
N LYS A 27 17.19 31.34 -36.26
CA LYS A 27 16.20 30.89 -35.27
C LYS A 27 15.92 29.39 -35.37
N TRP A 28 15.91 28.85 -36.58
CA TRP A 28 15.82 27.41 -36.83
C TRP A 28 17.03 26.66 -36.27
N LEU A 29 18.24 27.20 -36.47
CA LEU A 29 19.47 26.61 -35.99
C LEU A 29 19.55 26.67 -34.45
N GLU A 30 19.11 27.77 -33.86
CA GLU A 30 19.00 27.94 -32.40
C GLU A 30 18.01 26.92 -31.83
N TYR A 31 16.81 26.79 -32.41
CA TYR A 31 15.84 25.79 -31.97
C TYR A 31 16.41 24.37 -32.03
N ARG A 32 17.09 24.03 -33.13
CA ARG A 32 17.75 22.74 -33.29
C ARG A 32 18.91 22.55 -32.32
N PHE A 33 19.71 23.57 -32.07
CA PHE A 33 20.86 23.51 -31.16
C PHE A 33 20.42 23.44 -29.70
N VAL A 34 19.42 24.22 -29.29
CA VAL A 34 18.82 24.20 -27.94
C VAL A 34 18.22 22.83 -27.63
N ILE A 35 17.55 22.20 -28.60
CA ILE A 35 17.03 20.83 -28.44
C ILE A 35 18.17 19.82 -28.30
N ILE A 36 19.30 19.99 -28.99
CA ILE A 36 20.43 19.07 -28.93
C ILE A 36 21.27 19.29 -27.66
N SER A 37 21.52 20.54 -27.26
CA SER A 37 22.33 20.88 -26.07
C SER A 37 21.60 20.53 -24.78
N ASN A 38 20.29 20.79 -24.73
CA ASN A 38 19.47 20.54 -23.55
C ASN A 38 18.70 19.21 -23.68
N ALA A 39 19.04 18.37 -24.65
CA ALA A 39 18.43 17.07 -24.87
C ALA A 39 18.40 16.27 -23.56
N PHE A 40 19.51 16.26 -22.81
CA PHE A 40 19.62 15.55 -21.53
C PHE A 40 18.62 16.06 -20.49
N GLU A 41 18.46 17.38 -20.33
CA GLU A 41 17.51 17.96 -19.37
C GLU A 41 16.06 17.62 -19.75
N ILE A 42 15.74 17.68 -21.04
CA ILE A 42 14.43 17.33 -21.59
C ILE A 42 14.15 15.83 -21.39
N TYR A 43 15.13 14.96 -21.64
CA TYR A 43 15.00 13.51 -21.41
C TYR A 43 14.82 13.18 -19.93
N ILE A 44 15.61 13.79 -19.04
CA ILE A 44 15.47 13.60 -17.58
C ILE A 44 14.09 14.05 -17.12
N GLY A 45 13.60 15.19 -17.62
CA GLY A 45 12.24 15.68 -17.34
C GLY A 45 11.16 14.71 -17.83
N ALA A 46 11.28 14.19 -19.06
CA ALA A 46 10.34 13.21 -19.60
C ALA A 46 10.33 11.91 -18.79
N ILE A 47 11.51 11.40 -18.44
CA ILE A 47 11.66 10.22 -17.58
C ILE A 47 11.03 10.48 -16.21
N ALA A 48 11.26 11.65 -15.60
CA ALA A 48 10.68 12.01 -14.30
C ALA A 48 9.15 12.00 -14.33
N VAL A 49 8.52 12.52 -15.39
CA VAL A 49 7.05 12.49 -15.55
C VAL A 49 6.53 11.06 -15.68
N ILE A 50 7.22 10.21 -16.44
CA ILE A 50 6.86 8.79 -16.59
C ILE A 50 6.96 8.07 -15.23
N PHE A 51 8.05 8.27 -14.49
CA PHE A 51 8.23 7.65 -13.19
C PHE A 51 7.27 8.19 -12.13
N MET A 52 6.95 9.49 -12.16
CA MET A 52 5.99 10.10 -11.24
C MET A 52 4.59 9.52 -11.46
N THR A 53 4.15 9.42 -12.71
CA THR A 53 2.84 8.84 -13.06
C THR A 53 2.78 7.35 -12.70
N LEU A 54 3.81 6.58 -13.03
CA LEU A 54 3.93 5.16 -12.65
C LEU A 54 3.97 4.96 -11.13
N GLY A 55 4.72 5.79 -10.41
CA GLY A 55 4.87 5.72 -8.95
C GLY A 55 3.57 6.00 -8.23
N ILE A 56 2.84 7.04 -8.64
CA ILE A 56 1.51 7.37 -8.09
C ILE A 56 0.54 6.21 -8.36
N TRP A 57 0.50 5.71 -9.60
CA TRP A 57 -0.37 4.59 -9.97
C TRP A 57 -0.05 3.32 -9.16
N LEU A 58 1.23 2.99 -9.04
CA LEU A 58 1.70 1.80 -8.33
C LEU A 58 1.42 1.91 -6.84
N ALA A 59 1.67 3.07 -6.23
CA ALA A 59 1.35 3.34 -4.83
C ALA A 59 -0.15 3.14 -4.58
N LEU A 60 -1.02 3.77 -5.38
CA LEU A 60 -2.47 3.59 -5.25
C LEU A 60 -2.91 2.13 -5.50
N LYS A 61 -2.24 1.40 -6.39
CA LYS A 61 -2.54 0.00 -6.69
C LYS A 61 -2.14 -0.96 -5.56
N LEU A 62 -1.00 -0.71 -4.91
CA LEU A 62 -0.47 -1.55 -3.84
C LEU A 62 -1.02 -1.18 -2.45
N THR A 63 -1.37 0.09 -2.24
CA THR A 63 -1.90 0.58 -0.95
C THR A 63 -3.39 0.27 -0.76
N LYS A 64 -4.05 -0.52 -1.63
CA LYS A 64 -5.37 -1.07 -1.28
C LYS A 64 -5.21 -1.91 0.00
N PRO A 65 -5.65 -1.45 1.18
CA PRO A 65 -5.54 -2.26 2.38
C PRO A 65 -6.59 -3.35 2.22
N LYS A 66 -6.15 -4.53 1.77
CA LYS A 66 -6.91 -5.76 1.98
C LYS A 66 -6.80 -6.12 3.46
N ILE A 67 -7.39 -5.31 4.32
CA ILE A 67 -7.96 -5.82 5.55
C ILE A 67 -9.25 -6.50 5.09
N LYS A 68 -9.09 -7.66 4.44
CA LYS A 68 -10.13 -8.67 4.52
C LYS A 68 -10.08 -9.10 5.98
N THR A 69 -10.80 -8.36 6.82
CA THR A 69 -11.66 -9.03 7.79
C THR A 69 -12.27 -10.19 7.02
N VAL A 70 -11.80 -11.39 7.36
CA VAL A 70 -12.55 -12.61 7.08
C VAL A 70 -13.79 -12.45 7.95
N ILE A 71 -14.72 -11.63 7.45
CA ILE A 71 -16.13 -11.85 7.65
C ILE A 71 -16.29 -13.21 7.01
N VAL A 72 -16.39 -14.21 7.88
CA VAL A 72 -17.07 -15.44 7.56
C VAL A 72 -18.46 -14.98 7.11
N GLU A 73 -18.64 -14.75 5.82
CA GLU A 73 -19.91 -14.96 5.12
C GLU A 73 -20.19 -16.46 5.19
N VAL A 74 -20.47 -16.91 6.40
CA VAL A 74 -21.48 -17.91 6.65
C VAL A 74 -22.26 -17.24 7.76
N GLU A 75 -23.35 -16.60 7.37
CA GLU A 75 -24.51 -16.41 8.22
C GLU A 75 -24.82 -17.76 8.87
N LYS A 76 -24.21 -18.01 10.01
CA LYS A 76 -24.79 -18.86 11.03
C LYS A 76 -24.76 -17.99 12.26
N GLU A 77 -25.92 -17.42 12.54
CA GLU A 77 -26.26 -16.95 13.87
C GLU A 77 -26.03 -18.11 14.83
N VAL A 78 -24.83 -18.19 15.39
CA VAL A 78 -24.56 -19.04 16.54
C VAL A 78 -24.69 -18.10 17.73
N PHE A 79 -25.87 -18.16 18.34
CA PHE A 79 -26.13 -17.60 19.66
C PHE A 79 -25.12 -18.20 20.64
N VAL A 80 -24.06 -17.46 20.98
CA VAL A 80 -23.17 -17.85 22.08
C VAL A 80 -23.78 -17.25 23.34
N THR A 81 -24.44 -18.11 24.12
CA THR A 81 -24.78 -17.83 25.51
C THR A 81 -23.47 -17.61 26.27
N SER A 82 -23.15 -16.35 26.54
CA SER A 82 -22.15 -15.94 27.53
C SER A 82 -22.54 -16.54 28.88
N ASN A 83 -21.92 -17.65 29.27
CA ASN A 83 -22.02 -18.19 30.62
C ASN A 83 -21.01 -17.42 31.49
N PRO A 84 -21.44 -16.55 32.42
CA PRO A 84 -20.55 -15.75 33.24
C PRO A 84 -19.81 -16.54 34.33
N ASN A 85 -20.04 -17.85 34.45
CA ASN A 85 -19.43 -18.69 35.49
C ASN A 85 -18.51 -19.76 34.90
N PHE A 86 -17.49 -19.35 34.14
CA PHE A 86 -16.38 -20.23 33.75
C PHE A 86 -15.33 -20.22 34.87
N VAL A 87 -15.38 -21.23 35.74
CA VAL A 87 -14.40 -21.41 36.83
C VAL A 87 -13.32 -22.38 36.35
N PHE A 88 -12.12 -21.86 36.08
CA PHE A 88 -10.97 -22.68 35.74
C PHE A 88 -10.54 -23.54 36.93
N ASN A 89 -10.43 -24.85 36.72
CA ASN A 89 -9.85 -25.74 37.71
C ASN A 89 -8.32 -25.66 37.59
N GLU A 90 -7.66 -24.81 38.39
CA GLU A 90 -6.22 -24.52 38.32
C GLU A 90 -5.32 -25.77 38.37
N ASN A 91 -5.86 -26.89 38.86
CA ASN A 91 -5.17 -28.18 38.98
C ASN A 91 -4.98 -28.92 37.63
N GLU A 92 -5.85 -28.73 36.64
CA GLU A 92 -5.72 -29.37 35.30
C GLU A 92 -4.78 -28.57 34.39
N LEU A 93 -4.76 -27.24 34.52
CA LEU A 93 -3.89 -26.35 33.73
C LEU A 93 -2.41 -26.50 34.06
N ASN A 94 -2.09 -26.75 35.34
CA ASN A 94 -0.72 -27.05 35.77
C ASN A 94 -0.19 -28.38 35.20
N LYS A 95 -1.06 -29.35 34.88
CA LYS A 95 -0.64 -30.60 34.23
C LYS A 95 -0.19 -30.40 32.79
N LEU A 96 -0.72 -29.40 32.09
CA LEU A 96 -0.42 -29.10 30.68
C LEU A 96 0.72 -28.07 30.51
N GLY A 97 1.25 -27.51 31.60
CA GLY A 97 2.35 -26.53 31.55
C GLY A 97 1.96 -25.21 30.86
N ILE A 98 0.67 -24.85 30.86
CA ILE A 98 0.17 -23.62 30.26
C ILE A 98 0.48 -22.45 31.20
N SER A 99 1.09 -21.40 30.66
CA SER A 99 1.43 -20.20 31.43
C SER A 99 0.20 -19.31 31.64
N LYS A 100 0.23 -18.48 32.68
CA LYS A 100 -0.85 -17.51 32.99
C LYS A 100 -1.22 -16.65 31.77
N ARG A 101 -0.22 -16.16 31.03
CA ARG A 101 -0.46 -15.34 29.83
C ARG A 101 -1.09 -16.11 28.68
N GLU A 102 -0.77 -17.40 28.53
CA GLU A 102 -1.41 -18.25 27.52
C GLU A 102 -2.86 -18.56 27.89
N LEU A 103 -3.15 -18.68 29.20
CA LEU A 103 -4.50 -18.83 29.73
C LEU A 103 -5.34 -17.57 29.47
N ASP A 104 -4.82 -16.38 29.80
CA ASP A 104 -5.52 -15.11 29.57
C ASP A 104 -5.90 -14.96 28.09
N VAL A 105 -4.98 -15.35 27.18
CA VAL A 105 -5.24 -15.34 25.75
C VAL A 105 -6.33 -16.35 25.36
N LEU A 106 -6.31 -17.57 25.93
CA LEU A 106 -7.33 -18.60 25.67
C LEU A 106 -8.73 -18.17 26.14
N GLU A 107 -8.83 -17.54 27.30
CA GLU A 107 -10.10 -17.05 27.86
C GLU A 107 -10.68 -15.93 26.99
N LEU A 108 -9.85 -14.97 26.59
CA LEU A 108 -10.30 -13.92 25.68
C LEU A 108 -10.63 -14.46 24.28
N MET A 109 -9.98 -15.56 23.87
CA MET A 109 -10.33 -16.27 22.65
C MET A 109 -11.71 -16.92 22.71
N SER A 110 -12.07 -17.54 23.85
CA SER A 110 -13.38 -18.17 24.05
C SER A 110 -14.50 -17.14 24.20
N ALA A 111 -14.18 -15.95 24.72
CA ALA A 111 -15.06 -14.78 24.69
C ALA A 111 -15.29 -14.18 23.28
N GLY A 112 -14.65 -14.73 22.24
CA GLY A 112 -14.85 -14.32 20.85
C GLY A 112 -13.98 -13.16 20.37
N LEU A 113 -13.03 -12.66 21.18
CA LEU A 113 -12.23 -11.49 20.82
C LEU A 113 -11.17 -11.80 19.75
N SER A 114 -10.99 -10.90 18.80
CA SER A 114 -9.92 -10.97 17.80
C SER A 114 -8.54 -10.76 18.45
N ASN A 115 -7.47 -11.22 17.79
CA ASN A 115 -6.11 -11.06 18.33
C ASN A 115 -5.71 -9.58 18.53
N ASN A 116 -6.34 -8.65 17.80
CA ASN A 116 -6.14 -7.21 18.00
C ASN A 116 -6.79 -6.73 19.29
N GLU A 117 -8.06 -7.09 19.52
CA GLU A 117 -8.77 -6.74 20.76
C GLU A 117 -8.12 -7.40 21.99
N ILE A 118 -7.62 -8.62 21.85
CA ILE A 118 -6.83 -9.30 22.89
C ILE A 118 -5.54 -8.51 23.17
N ALA A 119 -4.86 -8.04 22.14
CA ALA A 119 -3.63 -7.26 22.27
C ALA A 119 -3.88 -5.95 23.03
N GLU A 120 -4.96 -5.26 22.69
CA GLU A 120 -5.39 -4.04 23.37
C GLU A 120 -5.76 -4.30 24.83
N LYS A 121 -6.57 -5.34 25.10
CA LYS A 121 -7.04 -5.67 26.45
C LYS A 121 -5.91 -6.15 27.38
N LEU A 122 -4.92 -6.85 26.84
CA LEU A 122 -3.75 -7.32 27.59
C LEU A 122 -2.58 -6.32 27.58
N PHE A 123 -2.73 -5.15 26.94
CA PHE A 123 -1.70 -4.13 26.77
C PHE A 123 -0.38 -4.70 26.20
N VAL A 124 -0.47 -5.52 25.16
CA VAL A 124 0.67 -6.14 24.47
C VAL A 124 0.57 -5.94 22.95
N SER A 125 1.65 -6.24 22.22
CA SER A 125 1.60 -6.19 20.75
C SER A 125 0.80 -7.37 20.15
N LEU A 126 0.23 -7.17 18.96
CA LEU A 126 -0.41 -8.26 18.19
C LEU A 126 0.54 -9.45 17.98
N ASN A 127 1.84 -9.19 17.78
CA ASN A 127 2.82 -10.25 17.59
C ASN A 127 3.01 -11.08 18.86
N THR A 128 2.97 -10.42 20.02
CA THR A 128 3.01 -11.08 21.33
C THR A 128 1.81 -12.02 21.51
N VAL A 129 0.60 -11.56 21.17
CA VAL A 129 -0.61 -12.42 21.21
C VAL A 129 -0.48 -13.62 20.27
N LYS A 130 0.00 -13.42 19.04
CA LYS A 130 0.23 -14.52 18.08
C LYS A 130 1.25 -15.54 18.62
N THR A 131 2.28 -15.07 19.29
CA THR A 131 3.32 -15.93 19.87
C THR A 131 2.75 -16.77 21.03
N HIS A 132 1.99 -16.15 21.93
CA HIS A 132 1.29 -16.87 23.01
C HIS A 132 0.29 -17.88 22.44
N SER A 133 -0.46 -17.49 21.39
CA SER A 133 -1.41 -18.38 20.70
C SER A 133 -0.71 -19.60 20.10
N SER A 134 0.45 -19.41 19.46
CA SER A 134 1.21 -20.50 18.84
C SER A 134 1.72 -21.50 19.88
N LYS A 135 2.31 -21.00 20.97
CA LYS A 135 2.80 -21.85 22.07
C LYS A 135 1.66 -22.58 22.78
N LEU A 136 0.54 -21.90 22.97
CA LEU A 136 -0.68 -22.51 23.50
C LEU A 136 -1.17 -23.66 22.61
N PHE A 137 -1.24 -23.44 21.29
CA PHE A 137 -1.68 -24.46 20.34
C PHE A 137 -0.75 -25.68 20.31
N GLU A 138 0.56 -25.45 20.41
CA GLU A 138 1.56 -26.52 20.52
C GLU A 138 1.36 -27.34 21.81
N LYS A 139 1.14 -26.68 22.95
CA LYS A 139 0.90 -27.35 24.24
C LYS A 139 -0.41 -28.12 24.30
N LEU A 140 -1.44 -27.63 23.61
CA LEU A 140 -2.75 -28.26 23.53
C LEU A 140 -2.84 -29.33 22.42
N ASP A 141 -1.77 -29.49 21.62
CA ASP A 141 -1.73 -30.35 20.42
C ASP A 141 -2.88 -30.07 19.43
N VAL A 142 -3.13 -28.78 19.18
CA VAL A 142 -4.19 -28.31 18.28
C VAL A 142 -3.62 -27.43 17.18
N LYS A 143 -4.30 -27.37 16.04
CA LYS A 143 -3.87 -26.53 14.90
C LYS A 143 -4.75 -25.31 14.68
N ARG A 144 -5.95 -25.30 15.27
CA ARG A 144 -6.98 -24.29 15.00
C ARG A 144 -7.48 -23.66 16.29
N ARG A 145 -7.77 -22.36 16.25
CA ARG A 145 -8.37 -21.61 17.35
C ARG A 145 -9.64 -22.25 17.90
N THR A 146 -10.52 -22.73 17.03
CA THR A 146 -11.76 -23.40 17.44
C THR A 146 -11.49 -24.68 18.23
N GLN A 147 -10.46 -25.44 17.85
CA GLN A 147 -10.07 -26.66 18.59
C GLN A 147 -9.51 -26.33 19.97
N ALA A 148 -8.75 -25.23 20.09
CA ALA A 148 -8.27 -24.76 21.39
C ALA A 148 -9.43 -24.35 22.31
N ILE A 149 -10.47 -23.71 21.76
CA ILE A 149 -11.69 -23.34 22.50
C ILE A 149 -12.51 -24.58 22.86
N GLU A 150 -12.58 -25.58 21.98
CA GLU A 150 -13.26 -26.84 22.26
C GLU A 150 -12.58 -27.60 23.42
N LYS A 151 -11.24 -27.65 23.44
CA LYS A 151 -10.45 -28.21 24.54
C LYS A 151 -10.66 -27.50 25.88
N LEU A 152 -11.05 -26.22 25.86
CA LEU A 152 -11.39 -25.47 27.06
C LEU A 152 -12.77 -25.87 27.62
N ASN A 153 -13.71 -26.19 26.74
CA ASN A 153 -15.10 -26.49 27.09
C ASN A 153 -15.35 -27.98 27.36
N ALA A 154 -14.37 -28.84 27.08
CA ALA A 154 -14.41 -30.30 27.29
C ALA A 154 -13.90 -30.67 28.69
#